data_AF-A0A7R9MMX5-F1
#
_entry.id   AF-A0A7R9MMX5-F1
#
_cell.length_a   1.000
_cell.length_b   1.000
_cell.length_c   1.000
_cell.angle_alpha   90.00
_cell.angle_beta   90.00
_cell.angle_gamma   90.00
#
_symmetry.space_group_name_H-M   'P 1'
#
loop_
_entity.id
_entity.type
_entity.pdbx_description
1 polymer ?
#
loop_
_entity_poly.entity_id
_entity_poly.type
_entity_poly.pdbx_seq_one_letter_code
_entity_poly.pdbx_strand_id
1 'polypeptide(L)'
;MTIEDNTKRVNCSLQWESITGTKIPENAIIGGFDIDSKPLYICRHKQDQDIIPGKANENIGCVVTKGGKAYSIKSGYEVLQGHDYDWVERHGGDVVPDRAFVAGHNSNSNPIFVGKCDLHFGPNETQVVGKVDHKFYYGWGDVERSDCLNHMIMTSDMSSQNTSNASNRDELAEMDNDSDAMTEGSERRKRVFGKELRCMMYGFGDDHNPFTESVDMLEDLVIQFVADISLKAQEVGKNGKISVEDVLHCVKRDERKYSRVRDLLSMNEELKKARKAFDE
;
A
#
# COMPACT_ATOMS: atom_id res chain seq x y z
N MET A 1 3.01 -21.75 -45.43
CA MET A 1 1.87 -21.80 -44.50
C MET A 1 2.31 -21.04 -43.27
N THR A 2 2.18 -19.72 -43.33
CA THR A 2 2.56 -18.78 -42.27
C THR A 2 1.52 -18.89 -41.18
N ILE A 3 1.93 -19.32 -39.99
CA ILE A 3 1.09 -19.27 -38.80
C ILE A 3 1.13 -17.81 -38.34
N GLU A 4 0.04 -17.08 -38.57
CA GLU A 4 -0.16 -15.77 -37.99
C GLU A 4 -0.42 -15.94 -36.49
N ASP A 5 0.55 -15.51 -35.70
CA ASP A 5 0.47 -15.46 -34.24
C ASP A 5 -0.47 -14.32 -33.83
N ASN A 6 -1.75 -14.67 -33.61
CA ASN A 6 -2.80 -13.72 -33.27
C ASN A 6 -2.87 -13.50 -31.75
N THR A 7 -1.71 -13.19 -31.14
CA THR A 7 -1.65 -12.64 -29.79
C THR A 7 -2.16 -11.19 -29.84
N LYS A 8 -3.49 -11.03 -29.77
CA LYS A 8 -4.09 -9.75 -29.38
C LYS A 8 -3.53 -9.40 -28.00
N ARG A 9 -2.49 -8.56 -27.97
CA ARG A 9 -2.16 -7.76 -26.80
C ARG A 9 -3.43 -7.02 -26.41
N VAL A 10 -3.99 -7.35 -25.26
CA VAL A 10 -5.02 -6.52 -24.64
C VAL A 10 -4.34 -5.18 -24.39
N ASN A 11 -4.72 -4.19 -25.18
CA ASN A 11 -4.04 -2.91 -25.20
C ASN A 11 -4.58 -2.13 -23.99
N CYS A 12 -3.83 -2.07 -22.89
CA CYS A 12 -4.16 -1.20 -21.76
C CYS A 12 -4.43 0.21 -22.30
N SER A 13 -5.63 0.74 -22.06
CA SER A 13 -6.12 1.98 -22.68
C SER A 13 -5.74 3.25 -21.90
N LEU A 14 -4.86 3.11 -20.90
CA LEU A 14 -4.40 4.22 -20.07
C LEU A 14 -3.67 5.28 -20.90
N GLN A 15 -4.22 6.50 -20.91
CA GLN A 15 -3.69 7.63 -21.67
C GLN A 15 -3.71 8.91 -20.85
N TRP A 16 -2.66 9.71 -21.03
CA TRP A 16 -2.55 11.03 -20.41
C TRP A 16 -3.11 12.09 -21.36
N GLU A 17 -4.10 12.86 -20.90
CA GLU A 17 -4.65 13.98 -21.66
C GLU A 17 -4.25 15.31 -21.02
N SER A 18 -3.71 16.23 -21.82
CA SER A 18 -3.34 17.57 -21.38
C SER A 18 -4.58 18.42 -21.09
N ILE A 19 -4.63 19.02 -19.89
CA ILE A 19 -5.77 19.83 -19.45
C ILE A 19 -5.44 21.32 -19.51
N THR A 20 -6.40 22.09 -20.03
CA THR A 20 -6.41 23.55 -19.93
C THR A 20 -7.43 23.99 -18.86
N GLY A 21 -6.94 24.69 -17.82
CA GLY A 21 -7.78 25.10 -16.68
C GLY A 21 -8.09 23.95 -15.72
N THR A 22 -9.32 23.90 -15.19
CA THR A 22 -9.73 22.90 -14.17
C THR A 22 -10.81 21.94 -14.64
N LYS A 23 -11.20 21.98 -15.92
CA LYS A 23 -12.24 21.09 -16.44
C LYS A 23 -11.67 19.68 -16.60
N ILE A 24 -12.20 18.74 -15.82
CA ILE A 24 -11.79 17.33 -15.88
C ILE A 24 -12.51 16.63 -17.05
N PRO A 25 -11.82 15.79 -17.84
CA PRO A 25 -12.43 15.00 -18.90
C PRO A 25 -13.42 13.96 -18.38
N GLU A 26 -14.42 13.61 -19.18
CA GLU A 26 -15.49 12.66 -18.79
C GLU A 26 -14.96 11.25 -18.49
N ASN A 27 -13.92 10.80 -19.19
CA ASN A 27 -13.31 9.48 -19.02
C ASN A 27 -12.12 9.48 -18.05
N ALA A 28 -12.00 10.52 -17.21
CA ALA A 28 -10.94 10.60 -16.22
C ALA A 28 -11.08 9.53 -15.13
N ILE A 29 -9.96 8.92 -14.77
CA ILE A 29 -9.95 7.89 -13.73
C ILE A 29 -10.09 8.54 -12.35
N ILE A 30 -11.12 8.13 -11.63
CA ILE A 30 -11.32 8.47 -10.23
C ILE A 30 -10.36 7.60 -9.41
N GLY A 31 -9.37 8.23 -8.80
CA GLY A 31 -8.41 7.55 -7.92
C GLY A 31 -8.81 7.58 -6.44
N GLY A 32 -9.82 8.36 -6.07
CA GLY A 32 -10.33 8.42 -4.70
C GLY A 32 -11.40 9.50 -4.53
N PHE A 33 -11.72 9.80 -3.27
CA PHE A 33 -12.73 10.79 -2.91
C PHE A 33 -12.20 11.66 -1.77
N ASP A 34 -12.36 12.98 -1.92
CA ASP A 34 -12.04 13.96 -0.88
C ASP A 34 -13.03 13.84 0.30
N ILE A 35 -12.76 14.55 1.40
CA ILE A 35 -13.60 14.51 2.61
C ILE A 35 -15.07 14.89 2.36
N ASP A 36 -15.32 15.74 1.35
CA ASP A 36 -16.66 16.16 0.93
C ASP A 36 -17.32 15.17 -0.06
N SER A 37 -16.80 13.95 -0.19
CA SER A 37 -17.22 12.95 -1.20
C SER A 37 -17.06 13.40 -2.66
N LYS A 38 -16.26 14.46 -2.90
CA LYS A 38 -15.96 14.94 -4.25
C LYS A 38 -14.88 14.04 -4.88
N PRO A 39 -15.03 13.68 -6.17
CA PRO A 39 -14.06 12.81 -6.83
C PRO A 39 -12.68 13.47 -6.90
N LEU A 40 -11.65 12.66 -6.65
CA LEU A 40 -10.26 12.98 -6.89
C LEU A 40 -9.77 12.16 -8.08
N TYR A 41 -9.31 12.86 -9.10
CA TYR A 41 -8.79 12.27 -10.33
C TYR A 41 -7.28 12.14 -10.28
N ILE A 42 -6.74 11.23 -11.07
CA ILE A 42 -5.28 11.07 -11.19
C ILE A 42 -4.76 12.11 -12.17
N CYS A 43 -3.87 12.98 -11.70
CA CYS A 43 -3.15 13.91 -12.56
C CYS A 43 -1.65 13.65 -12.52
N ARG A 44 -0.91 14.26 -13.45
CA ARG A 44 0.53 14.45 -13.32
C ARG A 44 0.94 15.83 -13.80
N HIS A 45 2.05 16.33 -13.26
CA HIS A 45 2.64 17.58 -13.70
C HIS A 45 4.17 17.49 -13.69
N LYS A 46 4.80 18.26 -14.57
CA LYS A 46 6.26 18.40 -14.60
C LYS A 46 6.70 19.49 -13.61
N GLN A 47 7.26 19.08 -12.49
CA GLN A 47 7.83 19.97 -11.48
C GLN A 47 9.36 19.88 -11.51
N ASP A 48 10.00 20.92 -12.03
CA ASP A 48 11.42 20.96 -12.41
C ASP A 48 11.74 19.94 -13.52
N GLN A 49 12.51 18.90 -13.21
CA GLN A 49 12.86 17.80 -14.11
C GLN A 49 11.98 16.55 -13.88
N ASP A 50 11.18 16.54 -12.82
CA ASP A 50 10.40 15.38 -12.39
C ASP A 50 9.00 15.44 -13.02
N ILE A 51 8.53 14.33 -13.54
CA ILE A 51 7.12 14.13 -13.92
C ILE A 51 6.46 13.41 -12.74
N ILE A 52 5.57 14.10 -12.03
CA ILE A 52 5.07 13.65 -10.74
C ILE A 52 3.55 13.42 -10.82
N PRO A 53 3.04 12.22 -10.50
CA PRO A 53 1.62 11.99 -10.35
C PRO A 53 1.06 12.55 -9.03
N GLY A 54 -0.23 12.83 -9.01
CA GLY A 54 -0.93 13.38 -7.86
C GLY A 54 -2.44 13.37 -8.04
N LYS A 55 -3.12 14.29 -7.36
CA LYS A 55 -4.58 14.36 -7.32
C LYS A 55 -5.10 15.61 -8.01
N ALA A 56 -6.22 15.51 -8.72
CA ALA A 56 -6.90 16.66 -9.29
C ALA A 56 -8.39 16.67 -8.96
N ASN A 57 -8.98 17.87 -8.88
CA ASN A 57 -10.43 18.04 -8.96
C ASN A 57 -10.78 19.38 -9.63
N GLU A 58 -12.07 19.57 -9.90
CA GLU A 58 -12.57 20.72 -10.66
C GLU A 58 -12.37 22.09 -9.99
N ASN A 59 -12.18 22.11 -8.65
CA ASN A 59 -12.01 23.34 -7.88
C ASN A 59 -10.53 23.73 -7.74
N ILE A 60 -9.68 22.78 -7.37
CA ILE A 60 -8.26 23.05 -7.08
C ILE A 60 -7.35 22.87 -8.29
N GLY A 61 -7.77 22.16 -9.34
CA GLY A 61 -6.87 21.74 -10.41
C GLY A 61 -6.02 20.57 -9.96
N CYS A 62 -4.79 20.44 -10.48
CA CYS A 62 -3.88 19.36 -10.11
C CYS A 62 -2.99 19.73 -8.91
N VAL A 63 -2.77 18.78 -8.02
CA VAL A 63 -1.87 18.88 -6.88
C VAL A 63 -0.86 17.75 -6.92
N VAL A 64 0.42 18.10 -6.96
CA VAL A 64 1.55 17.15 -6.91
C VAL A 64 2.46 17.50 -5.73
N THR A 65 3.20 16.52 -5.22
CA THR A 65 4.09 16.74 -4.06
C THR A 65 5.55 16.50 -4.39
N LYS A 66 6.44 17.31 -3.81
CA LYS A 66 7.89 17.16 -3.94
C LYS A 66 8.60 17.82 -2.77
N GLY A 67 9.55 17.10 -2.16
CA GLY A 67 10.48 17.67 -1.18
C GLY A 67 9.80 18.26 0.06
N GLY A 68 8.75 17.61 0.58
CA GLY A 68 8.04 18.09 1.77
C GLY A 68 6.89 19.06 1.48
N LYS A 69 6.71 19.50 0.22
CA LYS A 69 5.71 20.50 -0.17
C LYS A 69 4.71 19.93 -1.18
N ALA A 70 3.45 20.35 -1.08
CA ALA A 70 2.44 20.16 -2.12
C ALA A 70 2.29 21.44 -2.96
N TYR A 71 2.18 21.26 -4.27
CA TYR A 71 2.10 22.32 -5.27
C TYR A 71 0.73 22.27 -5.93
N SER A 72 0.04 23.39 -6.00
CA SER A 72 -1.24 23.53 -6.72
C SER A 72 -1.01 24.10 -8.12
N ILE A 73 -1.43 23.37 -9.13
CA ILE A 73 -1.23 23.66 -10.55
C ILE A 73 -2.58 23.91 -11.22
N LYS A 74 -2.71 25.09 -11.84
CA LYS A 74 -3.94 25.51 -12.53
C LYS A 74 -3.91 25.31 -14.05
N SER A 75 -2.74 25.04 -14.63
CA SER A 75 -2.58 24.80 -16.07
C SER A 75 -1.31 23.99 -16.37
N GLY A 76 -1.30 23.27 -17.50
CA GLY A 76 -0.12 22.51 -17.95
C GLY A 76 0.09 21.19 -17.20
N TYR A 77 -0.98 20.60 -16.68
CA TYR A 77 -0.98 19.24 -16.14
C TYR A 77 -1.76 18.31 -17.06
N GLU A 78 -1.54 17.01 -16.88
CA GLU A 78 -2.26 15.96 -17.59
C GLU A 78 -3.15 15.19 -16.61
N VAL A 79 -4.29 14.68 -17.08
CA VAL A 79 -5.17 13.79 -16.33
C VAL A 79 -5.17 12.41 -16.99
N LEU A 80 -5.10 11.37 -16.17
CA LEU A 80 -5.11 9.99 -16.62
C LEU A 80 -6.54 9.56 -16.96
N GLN A 81 -6.70 8.98 -18.14
CA GLN A 81 -7.95 8.42 -18.64
C GLN A 81 -7.76 6.97 -19.05
N GLY A 82 -8.85 6.23 -19.15
CA GLY A 82 -8.87 4.88 -19.66
C GLY A 82 -9.55 3.88 -18.73
N HIS A 83 -9.37 2.61 -19.06
CA HIS A 83 -9.93 1.45 -18.37
C HIS A 83 -8.85 0.35 -18.31
N ASP A 84 -9.24 -0.85 -17.87
CA ASP A 84 -8.37 -2.03 -17.77
C ASP A 84 -7.14 -1.83 -16.87
N TYR A 85 -7.40 -1.32 -15.66
CA TYR A 85 -6.40 -1.17 -14.60
C TYR A 85 -6.90 -1.82 -13.31
N ASP A 86 -5.97 -2.28 -12.48
CA ASP A 86 -6.23 -2.80 -11.14
C ASP A 86 -5.48 -1.98 -10.09
N TRP A 87 -6.03 -1.94 -8.87
CA TRP A 87 -5.37 -1.44 -7.68
C TRP A 87 -4.86 -2.61 -6.84
N VAL A 88 -3.55 -2.67 -6.61
CA VAL A 88 -2.91 -3.73 -5.83
C VAL A 88 -2.46 -3.17 -4.50
N GLU A 89 -2.83 -3.81 -3.39
CA GLU A 89 -2.43 -3.41 -2.03
C GLU A 89 -0.93 -3.59 -1.79
N ARG A 90 -0.38 -2.71 -0.95
CA ARG A 90 1.06 -2.53 -0.69
C ARG A 90 1.29 -2.02 0.71
N HIS A 91 2.33 -2.53 1.35
CA HIS A 91 2.88 -1.96 2.58
C HIS A 91 4.18 -1.19 2.29
N GLY A 92 4.42 -0.14 3.06
CA GLY A 92 5.59 0.73 2.89
C GLY A 92 6.91 -0.05 3.00
N GLY A 93 7.62 -0.14 1.88
CA GLY A 93 8.91 -0.86 1.75
C GLY A 93 8.85 -2.12 0.90
N ASP A 94 7.66 -2.57 0.46
CA ASP A 94 7.52 -3.74 -0.41
C ASP A 94 8.14 -3.47 -1.80
N VAL A 95 8.44 -4.54 -2.57
CA VAL A 95 8.97 -4.45 -3.95
C VAL A 95 7.86 -4.14 -4.95
N VAL A 96 7.93 -3.03 -5.68
CA VAL A 96 6.87 -2.59 -6.61
C VAL A 96 6.56 -3.69 -7.64
N PRO A 97 5.29 -4.03 -7.92
CA PRO A 97 4.97 -5.06 -8.90
C PRO A 97 5.52 -4.74 -10.29
N ASP A 98 6.01 -5.74 -11.02
CA ASP A 98 6.56 -5.55 -12.39
C ASP A 98 5.55 -4.92 -13.36
N ARG A 99 4.25 -5.13 -13.13
CA ARG A 99 3.13 -4.57 -13.90
C ARG A 99 2.64 -3.20 -13.40
N ALA A 100 3.35 -2.56 -12.47
CA ALA A 100 2.95 -1.25 -11.97
C ALA A 100 2.98 -0.20 -13.09
N PHE A 101 1.92 0.60 -13.16
CA PHE A 101 1.79 1.62 -14.18
C PHE A 101 2.75 2.78 -13.91
N VAL A 102 3.75 2.95 -14.78
CA VAL A 102 4.72 4.04 -14.70
C VAL A 102 4.03 5.35 -15.07
N ALA A 103 3.79 6.19 -14.07
CA ALA A 103 3.05 7.43 -14.24
C ALA A 103 3.95 8.65 -14.48
N GLY A 104 5.23 8.54 -14.12
CA GLY A 104 6.22 9.58 -14.29
C GLY A 104 7.62 9.10 -13.96
N HIS A 105 8.57 10.04 -13.89
CA HIS A 105 9.97 9.78 -13.58
C HIS A 105 10.54 10.93 -12.75
N ASN A 106 11.42 10.63 -11.80
CA ASN A 106 12.15 11.65 -11.06
C ASN A 106 13.35 12.19 -11.86
N SER A 107 14.06 13.17 -11.32
CA SER A 107 15.26 13.77 -11.93
C SER A 107 16.38 12.76 -12.23
N ASN A 108 16.42 11.62 -11.54
CA ASN A 108 17.38 10.53 -11.78
C ASN A 108 16.88 9.52 -12.83
N SER A 109 15.76 9.80 -13.51
CA SER A 109 15.09 8.88 -14.44
C SER A 109 14.54 7.60 -13.80
N ASN A 110 14.42 7.54 -12.47
CA ASN A 110 13.76 6.41 -11.82
C ASN A 110 12.23 6.56 -11.99
N PRO A 111 11.51 5.44 -12.20
CA PRO A 111 10.07 5.47 -12.37
C PRO A 111 9.35 5.93 -11.09
N ILE A 112 8.28 6.70 -11.27
CA ILE A 112 7.33 7.08 -10.23
C ILE A 112 5.97 6.52 -10.62
N PHE A 113 5.28 5.92 -9.65
CA PHE A 113 3.99 5.26 -9.87
C PHE A 113 2.85 6.04 -9.21
N VAL A 114 1.61 5.76 -9.63
CA VAL A 114 0.43 6.29 -8.95
C VAL A 114 0.07 5.36 -7.80
N GLY A 115 -0.14 5.94 -6.63
CA GLY A 115 -0.72 5.23 -5.49
C GLY A 115 -1.96 5.90 -4.95
N LYS A 116 -2.71 5.16 -4.15
CA LYS A 116 -3.79 5.69 -3.33
C LYS A 116 -3.78 5.09 -1.93
N CYS A 117 -4.39 5.79 -0.98
CA CYS A 117 -4.46 5.34 0.41
C CYS A 117 -5.78 5.76 1.05
N ASP A 118 -6.32 4.89 1.87
CA ASP A 118 -7.48 5.18 2.71
C ASP A 118 -7.03 5.84 4.01
N LEU A 119 -7.57 7.02 4.29
CA LEU A 119 -7.33 7.80 5.49
C LEU A 119 -8.59 7.83 6.34
N HIS A 120 -8.43 7.48 7.61
CA HIS A 120 -9.52 7.52 8.59
C HIS A 120 -9.41 8.76 9.47
N PHE A 121 -10.44 9.60 9.42
CA PHE A 121 -10.61 10.77 10.27
C PHE A 121 -11.87 10.60 11.14
N GLY A 122 -11.74 9.83 12.22
CA GLY A 122 -12.87 9.46 13.06
C GLY A 122 -13.87 8.57 12.30
N PRO A 123 -15.16 8.93 12.19
CA PRO A 123 -16.14 8.14 11.44
C PRO A 123 -16.04 8.31 9.92
N ASN A 124 -15.26 9.28 9.44
CA ASN A 124 -15.14 9.58 8.02
C ASN A 124 -13.94 8.87 7.41
N GLU A 125 -14.13 8.33 6.22
CA GLU A 125 -13.10 7.70 5.38
C GLU A 125 -12.91 8.53 4.11
N THR A 126 -11.66 8.80 3.73
CA THR A 126 -11.31 9.49 2.49
C THR A 126 -10.17 8.76 1.81
N GLN A 127 -10.22 8.68 0.47
CA GLN A 127 -9.20 8.01 -0.32
C GLN A 127 -8.38 9.07 -1.06
N VAL A 128 -7.10 9.19 -0.70
CA VAL A 128 -6.18 10.16 -1.31
C VAL A 128 -5.35 9.52 -2.39
N VAL A 129 -5.11 10.26 -3.47
CA VAL A 129 -4.21 9.89 -4.57
C VAL A 129 -2.87 10.59 -4.39
N GLY A 130 -1.79 9.89 -4.71
CA GLY A 130 -0.43 10.41 -4.58
C GLY A 130 0.58 9.67 -5.47
N LYS A 131 1.86 9.88 -5.17
CA LYS A 131 2.97 9.24 -5.87
C LYS A 131 3.58 8.11 -5.03
N VAL A 132 4.07 7.08 -5.69
CA VAL A 132 4.92 6.06 -5.10
C VAL A 132 6.31 6.16 -5.74
N ASP A 133 7.29 6.49 -4.91
CA ASP A 133 8.72 6.45 -5.25
C ASP A 133 9.38 5.44 -4.28
N HIS A 134 10.17 5.90 -3.30
CA HIS A 134 10.66 5.05 -2.19
C HIS A 134 9.56 4.65 -1.19
N LYS A 135 8.52 5.48 -1.06
CA LYS A 135 7.35 5.33 -0.19
C LYS A 135 6.13 5.91 -0.92
N PHE A 136 4.95 5.73 -0.35
CA PHE A 136 3.79 6.49 -0.78
C PHE A 136 3.84 7.91 -0.22
N TYR A 137 3.64 8.90 -1.08
CA TYR A 137 3.60 10.32 -0.74
C TYR A 137 2.31 10.95 -1.25
N TYR A 138 1.64 11.74 -0.42
CA TYR A 138 0.41 12.44 -0.77
C TYR A 138 0.39 13.87 -0.21
N GLY A 139 -0.42 14.74 -0.82
CA GLY A 139 -0.53 16.14 -0.41
C GLY A 139 -1.71 16.39 0.53
N TRP A 140 -1.46 17.06 1.66
CA TRP A 140 -2.48 17.54 2.58
C TRP A 140 -2.10 18.89 3.18
N GLY A 141 -2.95 19.91 2.99
CA GLY A 141 -2.72 21.26 3.52
C GLY A 141 -1.38 21.86 3.11
N ASP A 142 -1.07 21.85 1.81
CA ASP A 142 0.20 22.32 1.20
C ASP A 142 1.47 21.57 1.63
N VAL A 143 1.34 20.51 2.42
CA VAL A 143 2.45 19.68 2.91
C VAL A 143 2.43 18.31 2.25
N GLU A 144 3.61 17.78 1.95
CA GLU A 144 3.80 16.38 1.53
C GLU A 144 3.85 15.46 2.77
N ARG A 145 3.03 14.41 2.74
CA ARG A 145 2.87 13.40 3.79
C ARG A 145 3.32 12.04 3.27
N SER A 146 3.77 11.15 4.17
CA SER A 146 4.23 9.79 3.84
C SER A 146 3.99 8.78 4.98
N ASP A 147 3.08 9.13 5.88
CA ASP A 147 2.65 8.39 7.07
C ASP A 147 1.67 7.25 6.75
N CYS A 148 1.12 7.21 5.53
CA CYS A 148 0.33 6.07 5.08
C CYS A 148 1.23 4.92 4.58
N LEU A 149 1.38 3.91 5.42
CA LEU A 149 2.15 2.70 5.09
C LEU A 149 1.37 1.75 4.19
N ASN A 150 0.06 1.62 4.39
CA ASN A 150 -0.80 0.71 3.63
C ASN A 150 -1.44 1.49 2.48
N HIS A 151 -0.91 1.31 1.28
CA HIS A 151 -1.37 2.01 0.09
C HIS A 151 -1.67 1.00 -1.01
N MET A 152 -2.34 1.43 -2.07
CA MET A 152 -2.50 0.65 -3.28
C MET A 152 -1.70 1.29 -4.40
N ILE A 153 -1.19 0.49 -5.32
CA ILE A 153 -0.51 0.93 -6.54
C ILE A 153 -1.35 0.55 -7.76
N MET A 154 -1.41 1.43 -8.75
CA MET A 154 -2.09 1.16 -10.01
C MET A 154 -1.24 0.22 -10.88
N THR A 155 -1.87 -0.76 -11.52
CA THR A 155 -1.24 -1.68 -12.47
C THR A 155 -1.95 -1.65 -13.82
N SER A 156 -1.18 -1.75 -14.91
CA SER A 156 -1.70 -1.84 -16.28
C SER A 156 -1.81 -3.32 -16.66
N ASP A 157 -3.01 -3.87 -16.46
CA ASP A 157 -3.53 -5.17 -16.94
C ASP A 157 -4.45 -5.73 -15.87
N MET A 158 -5.68 -6.07 -16.28
CA MET A 158 -6.53 -6.92 -15.47
C MET A 158 -5.87 -8.30 -15.38
N SER A 159 -5.59 -8.74 -14.15
CA SER A 159 -5.48 -10.19 -13.94
C SER A 159 -6.75 -10.82 -14.52
N SER A 160 -6.64 -11.93 -15.25
CA SER A 160 -7.81 -12.68 -15.74
C SER A 160 -8.57 -13.25 -14.54
N GLN A 161 -9.32 -12.39 -13.86
CA GLN A 161 -10.26 -12.73 -12.81
C GLN A 161 -11.49 -13.24 -13.54
N ASN A 162 -11.70 -14.55 -13.45
CA ASN A 162 -12.91 -15.21 -13.89
C ASN A 162 -14.08 -14.58 -13.12
N THR A 163 -14.83 -13.70 -13.78
CA THR A 163 -15.98 -13.03 -13.18
C THR A 163 -17.14 -14.01 -13.07
N SER A 164 -17.41 -14.45 -11.84
CA SER A 164 -18.78 -14.77 -11.47
C SER A 164 -19.10 -14.15 -10.11
N ASN A 165 -20.02 -13.19 -10.17
CA ASN A 165 -20.89 -12.68 -9.11
C ASN A 165 -20.38 -11.52 -8.27
N ALA A 166 -20.56 -10.32 -8.85
CA ALA A 166 -21.01 -9.16 -8.09
C ALA A 166 -22.47 -9.35 -7.68
N SER A 167 -22.71 -9.91 -6.50
CA SER A 167 -23.89 -9.64 -5.66
C SER A 167 -23.74 -10.40 -4.34
N ASN A 168 -23.25 -9.72 -3.31
CA ASN A 168 -23.69 -9.79 -1.90
C ASN A 168 -22.71 -8.98 -1.08
N ARG A 169 -23.14 -7.77 -0.70
CA ARG A 169 -22.34 -6.79 0.05
C ARG A 169 -22.65 -6.81 1.55
N ASP A 170 -23.23 -7.90 2.02
CA ASP A 170 -23.59 -8.13 3.43
C ASP A 170 -23.08 -9.51 3.84
N GLU A 171 -21.80 -9.63 4.22
CA GLU A 171 -21.24 -10.78 4.94
C GLU A 171 -19.78 -10.46 5.38
N LEU A 172 -19.62 -9.46 6.25
CA LEU A 172 -18.36 -9.24 7.01
C LEU A 172 -18.60 -9.23 8.53
N ALA A 173 -19.76 -9.71 8.96
CA ALA A 173 -20.02 -10.10 10.33
C ALA A 173 -20.32 -11.61 10.31
N GLU A 174 -19.70 -12.35 11.23
CA GLU A 174 -19.77 -13.82 11.40
C GLU A 174 -18.67 -14.64 10.72
N MET A 175 -17.45 -14.52 11.25
CA MET A 175 -16.55 -15.67 11.37
C MET A 175 -16.06 -15.79 12.81
N ASP A 176 -17.00 -15.96 13.73
CA ASP A 176 -16.82 -16.77 14.94
C ASP A 176 -17.67 -18.03 14.72
N ASN A 177 -17.07 -19.09 14.17
CA ASN A 177 -17.60 -20.42 14.40
C ASN A 177 -16.49 -21.46 14.35
N ASP A 178 -16.08 -21.83 15.55
CA ASP A 178 -15.33 -23.03 15.86
C ASP A 178 -16.14 -24.24 15.35
N SER A 179 -15.65 -24.94 14.33
CA SER A 179 -16.17 -26.26 13.96
C SER A 179 -15.06 -27.29 14.08
N ASP A 180 -15.04 -27.86 15.25
CA ASP A 180 -14.23 -28.99 15.63
C ASP A 180 -14.76 -30.26 14.94
N ALA A 181 -13.95 -30.86 14.07
CA ALA A 181 -14.14 -32.24 13.60
C ALA A 181 -12.79 -32.93 13.30
N MET A 182 -12.23 -33.50 14.38
CA MET A 182 -11.53 -34.79 14.46
C MET A 182 -10.30 -35.05 13.56
N THR A 183 -9.11 -34.89 14.16
CA THR A 183 -8.08 -35.95 14.16
C THR A 183 -7.31 -35.86 15.48
N GLU A 184 -7.30 -36.94 16.24
CA GLU A 184 -6.65 -37.07 17.56
C GLU A 184 -5.14 -36.88 17.48
N GLY A 185 -4.58 -36.12 18.42
CA GLY A 185 -3.16 -36.23 18.79
C GLY A 185 -2.24 -35.06 18.45
N SER A 186 -2.57 -33.84 18.90
CA SER A 186 -1.58 -32.83 19.32
C SER A 186 -2.34 -31.69 19.99
N GLU A 187 -1.87 -31.18 21.13
CA GLU A 187 -2.42 -29.97 21.75
C GLU A 187 -2.48 -28.85 20.68
N ARG A 188 -3.68 -28.52 20.18
CA ARG A 188 -3.85 -27.47 19.17
C ARG A 188 -3.46 -26.15 19.80
N ARG A 189 -2.24 -25.69 19.48
CA ARG A 189 -1.77 -24.35 19.85
C ARG A 189 -2.75 -23.35 19.26
N LYS A 190 -3.22 -22.42 20.10
CA LYS A 190 -4.09 -21.32 19.65
C LYS A 190 -3.36 -20.55 18.55
N ARG A 191 -3.97 -20.48 17.37
CA ARG A 191 -3.52 -19.65 16.26
C ARG A 191 -3.81 -18.18 16.62
N VAL A 192 -2.82 -17.32 16.49
CA VAL A 192 -2.79 -15.91 16.92
C VAL A 192 -2.71 -14.96 15.73
N PHE A 193 -2.10 -15.38 14.62
CA PHE A 193 -1.76 -14.50 13.49
C PHE A 193 -2.49 -14.83 12.18
N GLY A 194 -3.43 -15.78 12.17
CA GLY A 194 -4.02 -16.28 10.94
C GLY A 194 -4.68 -15.20 10.06
N LYS A 195 -5.31 -14.19 10.67
CA LYS A 195 -5.95 -13.09 9.92
C LYS A 195 -4.90 -12.18 9.29
N GLU A 196 -3.90 -11.77 10.06
CA GLU A 196 -2.83 -10.87 9.63
C GLU A 196 -1.93 -11.54 8.59
N LEU A 197 -1.65 -12.84 8.75
CA LEU A 197 -0.84 -13.60 7.80
C LEU A 197 -1.54 -13.80 6.47
N ARG A 198 -2.86 -13.98 6.44
CA ARG A 198 -3.62 -14.00 5.17
C ARG A 198 -3.47 -12.68 4.41
N CYS A 199 -3.65 -11.54 5.09
CA CYS A 199 -3.44 -10.22 4.48
C CYS A 199 -1.99 -10.04 4.01
N MET A 200 -1.01 -10.49 4.82
CA MET A 200 0.40 -10.39 4.48
C MET A 200 0.77 -11.25 3.26
N MET A 201 0.29 -12.49 3.21
CA MET A 201 0.51 -13.41 2.09
C MET A 201 -0.03 -12.81 0.80
N TYR A 202 -1.25 -12.27 0.83
CA TYR A 202 -1.82 -11.53 -0.30
C TYR A 202 -0.95 -10.31 -0.68
N GLY A 203 -0.49 -9.52 0.29
CA GLY A 203 0.41 -8.38 0.06
C GLY A 203 1.76 -8.76 -0.58
N PHE A 204 2.22 -9.99 -0.38
CA PHE A 204 3.40 -10.56 -1.04
C PHE A 204 3.11 -11.27 -2.38
N GLY A 205 1.87 -11.22 -2.85
CA GLY A 205 1.44 -11.72 -4.15
C GLY A 205 0.83 -13.13 -4.15
N ASP A 206 0.44 -13.64 -2.97
CA ASP A 206 -0.40 -14.85 -2.88
C ASP A 206 -1.87 -14.53 -3.23
N ASP A 207 -2.73 -15.55 -3.23
CA ASP A 207 -4.17 -15.39 -3.47
C ASP A 207 -4.85 -14.56 -2.35
N HIS A 208 -5.97 -13.91 -2.66
CA HIS A 208 -6.80 -13.19 -1.68
C HIS A 208 -7.33 -14.11 -0.58
N ASN A 209 -7.54 -15.40 -0.90
CA ASN A 209 -7.95 -16.44 0.03
C ASN A 209 -6.95 -17.61 -0.06
N PRO A 210 -5.74 -17.46 0.51
CA PRO A 210 -4.71 -18.49 0.44
C PRO A 210 -5.13 -19.72 1.24
N PHE A 211 -4.60 -20.89 0.87
CA PHE A 211 -4.90 -22.14 1.55
C PHE A 211 -4.59 -22.05 3.05
N THR A 212 -5.54 -22.49 3.89
CA THR A 212 -5.38 -22.45 5.35
C THR A 212 -4.15 -23.21 5.81
N GLU A 213 -3.81 -24.31 5.15
CA GLU A 213 -2.60 -25.10 5.42
C GLU A 213 -1.32 -24.29 5.22
N SER A 214 -1.29 -23.42 4.20
CA SER A 214 -0.14 -22.53 3.95
C SER A 214 -0.05 -21.43 5.01
N VAL A 215 -1.20 -20.87 5.42
CA VAL A 215 -1.27 -19.86 6.49
C VAL A 215 -0.79 -20.46 7.81
N ASP A 216 -1.27 -21.66 8.15
CA ASP A 216 -0.91 -22.39 9.36
C ASP A 216 0.58 -22.73 9.39
N MET A 217 1.14 -23.19 8.26
CA MET A 217 2.58 -23.44 8.13
C MET A 217 3.38 -22.16 8.32
N LEU A 218 2.97 -21.05 7.69
CA LEU A 218 3.64 -19.77 7.82
C LEU A 218 3.58 -19.25 9.27
N GLU A 219 2.45 -19.47 9.94
CA GLU A 219 2.29 -19.13 11.34
C GLU A 219 3.27 -19.90 12.24
N ASP A 220 3.41 -21.20 12.02
CA ASP A 220 4.38 -22.02 12.75
C ASP A 220 5.82 -21.52 12.52
N LEU A 221 6.16 -21.14 11.28
CA LEU A 221 7.47 -20.56 10.95
C LEU A 221 7.71 -19.21 11.65
N VAL A 222 6.68 -18.35 11.72
CA VAL A 222 6.76 -17.04 12.38
C VAL A 222 6.93 -17.20 13.89
N ILE A 223 6.15 -18.07 14.52
CA ILE A 223 6.27 -18.36 15.95
C ILE A 223 7.68 -18.88 16.28
N GLN A 224 8.18 -19.83 15.48
CA GLN A 224 9.54 -20.35 15.64
C GLN A 224 10.58 -19.25 15.48
N PHE A 225 10.45 -18.39 14.47
CA PHE A 225 11.36 -17.27 14.24
C PHE A 225 11.40 -16.29 15.42
N VAL A 226 10.24 -15.92 15.98
CA VAL A 226 10.15 -15.04 17.15
C VAL A 226 10.76 -15.71 18.37
N ALA A 227 10.54 -17.00 18.58
CA ALA A 227 11.15 -17.77 19.66
C ALA A 227 12.69 -17.79 19.53
N ASP A 228 13.21 -18.09 18.34
CA ASP A 228 14.65 -18.16 18.07
C ASP A 228 15.34 -16.81 18.30
N ILE A 229 14.72 -15.70 17.87
CA ILE A 229 15.25 -14.36 18.12
C ILE A 229 15.20 -14.02 19.60
N SER A 230 14.11 -14.37 20.29
CA SER A 230 13.94 -14.09 21.71
C SER A 230 14.99 -14.82 22.56
N LEU A 231 15.28 -16.08 22.23
CA LEU A 231 16.33 -16.87 22.87
C LEU A 231 17.72 -16.25 22.63
N LYS A 232 18.05 -15.88 21.39
CA LYS A 232 19.32 -15.20 21.07
C LYS A 232 19.46 -13.86 21.80
N ALA A 233 18.37 -13.09 21.90
CA ALA A 233 18.36 -11.83 22.62
C ALA A 233 18.54 -12.05 24.14
N GLN A 234 17.96 -13.12 24.69
CA GLN A 234 18.13 -13.49 26.10
C GLN A 234 19.59 -13.82 26.45
N GLU A 235 20.34 -14.45 25.55
CA GLU A 235 21.78 -14.73 25.75
C GLU A 235 22.64 -13.45 25.79
N VAL A 236 22.20 -12.39 25.11
CA VAL A 236 22.88 -11.09 25.09
C VAL A 236 22.53 -10.24 26.31
N GLY A 237 21.29 -10.37 26.81
CA GLY A 237 20.75 -9.59 27.91
C GLY A 237 21.34 -9.99 29.28
N LYS A 238 21.56 -9.00 30.16
CA LYS A 238 22.25 -9.22 31.46
C LYS A 238 21.35 -9.70 32.59
N ASN A 239 20.03 -9.45 32.52
CA ASN A 239 19.14 -9.54 33.69
C ASN A 239 17.91 -10.46 33.51
N GLY A 240 17.94 -11.43 32.59
CA GLY A 240 16.81 -12.34 32.34
C GLY A 240 15.55 -11.65 31.77
N LYS A 241 15.62 -10.34 31.51
CA LYS A 241 14.61 -9.56 30.78
C LYS A 241 15.19 -9.19 29.43
N ILE A 242 14.42 -9.43 28.38
CA ILE A 242 14.78 -9.07 27.01
C ILE A 242 14.47 -7.58 26.81
N SER A 243 15.49 -6.79 26.48
CA SER A 243 15.33 -5.38 26.11
C SER A 243 15.28 -5.21 24.59
N VAL A 244 14.85 -4.02 24.14
CA VAL A 244 14.80 -3.69 22.71
C VAL A 244 16.21 -3.68 22.12
N GLU A 245 17.19 -3.24 22.90
CA GLU A 245 18.60 -3.22 22.54
C GLU A 245 19.15 -4.64 22.27
N ASP A 246 18.69 -5.63 23.03
CA ASP A 246 19.12 -7.02 22.87
C ASP A 246 18.59 -7.61 21.56
N VAL A 247 17.31 -7.35 21.23
CA VAL A 247 16.72 -7.75 19.95
C VAL A 247 17.44 -7.04 18.80
N LEU A 248 17.67 -5.73 18.94
CA LEU A 248 18.35 -4.92 17.93
C LEU A 248 19.78 -5.44 17.66
N HIS A 249 20.48 -5.89 18.70
CA HIS A 249 21.79 -6.53 18.56
C HIS A 249 21.75 -7.80 17.72
N CYS A 250 20.68 -8.60 17.83
CA CYS A 250 20.50 -9.84 17.08
C CYS A 250 20.27 -9.57 15.58
N VAL A 251 19.54 -8.50 15.24
CA VAL A 251 19.20 -8.16 13.84
C VAL A 251 20.21 -7.26 13.15
N LYS A 252 21.20 -6.70 13.86
CA LYS A 252 22.17 -5.72 13.30
C LYS A 252 22.99 -6.20 12.11
N ARG A 253 23.10 -7.51 11.90
CA ARG A 253 23.83 -8.09 10.76
C ARG A 253 23.03 -8.00 9.46
N ASP A 254 21.71 -7.90 9.56
CA ASP A 254 20.81 -7.75 8.42
C ASP A 254 20.46 -6.26 8.29
N GLU A 255 21.10 -5.58 7.34
CA GLU A 255 21.01 -4.13 7.16
C GLU A 255 19.56 -3.67 6.90
N ARG A 256 18.80 -4.44 6.12
CA ARG A 256 17.40 -4.12 5.79
C ARG A 256 16.51 -4.25 7.01
N LYS A 257 16.62 -5.35 7.75
CA LYS A 257 15.83 -5.56 8.99
C LYS A 257 16.22 -4.53 10.06
N TYR A 258 17.51 -4.26 10.21
CA TYR A 258 17.99 -3.29 11.19
C TYR A 258 17.47 -1.88 10.90
N SER A 259 17.55 -1.42 9.63
CA SER A 259 16.98 -0.14 9.22
C SER A 259 15.48 -0.09 9.49
N ARG A 260 14.75 -1.15 9.13
CA ARG A 260 13.30 -1.20 9.33
C ARG A 260 12.91 -1.15 10.80
N VAL A 261 13.62 -1.87 11.67
CA VAL A 261 13.38 -1.85 13.12
C VAL A 261 13.63 -0.45 13.68
N ARG A 262 14.68 0.25 13.24
CA ARG A 262 14.95 1.64 13.65
C ARG A 262 13.81 2.58 13.27
N ASP A 263 13.32 2.49 12.03
CA ASP A 263 12.20 3.32 11.56
C ASP A 263 10.93 3.06 12.38
N LEU A 264 10.61 1.79 12.65
CA LEU A 264 9.44 1.40 13.46
C LEU A 264 9.54 1.92 14.89
N LEU A 265 10.71 1.84 15.51
CA LEU A 265 10.92 2.35 16.87
C LEU A 265 10.79 3.88 16.92
N SER A 266 11.34 4.59 15.92
CA SER A 266 11.20 6.04 15.82
C SER A 266 9.74 6.46 15.70
N MET A 267 9.00 5.81 14.79
CA MET A 267 7.58 6.08 14.58
C MET A 267 6.75 5.79 15.83
N ASN A 268 7.05 4.70 16.55
CA ASN A 268 6.35 4.37 17.79
C ASN A 268 6.59 5.42 18.89
N GLU A 269 7.79 5.98 18.98
CA GLU A 269 8.09 7.10 19.90
C GLU A 269 7.34 8.38 19.52
N GLU A 270 7.20 8.68 18.23
CA GLU A 270 6.38 9.81 17.74
C GLU A 270 4.91 9.61 18.11
N LEU A 271 4.36 8.41 17.92
CA LEU A 271 2.98 8.08 18.29
C LEU A 271 2.74 8.20 19.80
N LYS A 272 3.69 7.76 20.63
CA LYS A 272 3.60 7.93 22.10
C LYS A 272 3.58 9.40 22.50
N LYS A 273 4.44 10.23 21.89
CA LYS A 273 4.47 11.68 22.15
C LYS A 273 3.17 12.34 21.73
N ALA A 274 2.65 11.99 20.56
CA ALA A 274 1.38 12.51 20.06
C ALA A 274 0.24 12.19 21.02
N ARG A 275 0.11 10.93 21.45
CA ARG A 275 -0.92 10.51 22.42
C ARG A 275 -0.84 11.28 23.73
N LYS A 276 0.37 11.42 24.29
CA LYS A 276 0.57 12.14 25.55
C LYS A 276 0.15 13.61 25.48
N ALA A 277 0.33 14.26 24.32
CA ALA A 277 -0.07 15.64 24.12
C ALA A 277 -1.60 15.85 24.04
N PHE A 278 -2.39 14.79 23.93
CA PHE A 278 -3.86 14.85 23.99
C PHE A 278 -4.42 14.55 25.40
N ASP A 279 -3.59 14.01 26.30
CA ASP A 279 -3.97 13.67 27.68
C ASP A 279 -3.62 14.78 28.70
N GLU A 280 -2.89 15.83 28.29
CA GLU A 280 -2.63 17.08 29.02
C GLU A 280 -3.58 18.20 28.58
#